data_AF-A0A8H7N419-F1
#
_entry.id   AF-A0A8H7N419-F1
#
_cell.length_a   1.000
_cell.length_b   1.000
_cell.length_c   1.000
_cell.angle_alpha   90.00
_cell.angle_beta   90.00
_cell.angle_gamma   90.00
#
_symmetry.space_group_name_H-M   'P 1'
#
loop_
_entity.id
_entity.type
_entity.pdbx_description
1 polymer ?
#
loop_
_entity_poly.entity_id
_entity_poly.type
_entity_poly.pdbx_seq_one_letter_code
_entity_poly.pdbx_strand_id
1 'polypeptide(L)'
;MLYQAESTPEETLFCERFTEFLSDLQSQLPTRRYVNTLLSDLHIIPAMKLSPMFNEEDNGLLRELHALLAHYTYFTIDDQTGMQLSNGEAYDKHCAGLAKLQRVSLKDFKDKLAVLALSNYGSIDKREELQSLLEPLTDEEILRLLSSLSFRTTYPETLQMPLNRKFYLEVILSAFEKKETYQDTAKSTAVMPTEKLLFDGSFQRADSYDGSHPYHCQS
;
A
#
# COMPACT_ATOMS: atom_id res chain seq x y z
N MET A 1 15.76 -6.29 9.43
CA MET A 1 15.03 -5.33 10.26
C MET A 1 13.56 -5.68 10.25
N LEU A 2 12.73 -5.18 9.31
CA LEU A 2 11.28 -5.47 9.30
C LEU A 2 10.89 -6.97 9.39
N TYR A 3 11.68 -7.85 8.78
CA TYR A 3 11.41 -9.30 8.70
C TYR A 3 12.19 -10.18 9.68
N GLN A 4 12.87 -9.58 10.66
CA GLN A 4 13.48 -10.37 11.75
C GLN A 4 12.40 -10.86 12.72
N ALA A 5 12.65 -12.01 13.35
CA ALA A 5 11.68 -12.65 14.26
C ALA A 5 11.58 -11.96 15.63
N GLU A 6 12.65 -11.29 16.05
CA GLU A 6 12.70 -10.45 17.23
C GLU A 6 13.33 -9.12 16.82
N SER A 7 12.63 -8.02 17.08
CA SER A 7 13.10 -6.68 16.75
C SER A 7 13.63 -5.98 17.99
N THR A 8 14.82 -5.42 17.92
CA THR A 8 15.33 -4.56 19.00
C THR A 8 14.66 -3.18 18.97
N PRO A 9 14.57 -2.46 20.10
CA PRO A 9 14.01 -1.11 20.12
C PRO A 9 14.70 -0.13 19.15
N GLU A 10 16.00 -0.30 18.95
CA GLU A 10 16.79 0.50 17.99
C GLU A 10 16.39 0.21 16.54
N GLU A 11 16.13 -1.05 16.19
CA GLU A 11 15.67 -1.45 14.85
C GLU A 11 14.25 -0.95 14.57
N THR A 12 13.36 -0.99 15.57
CA THR A 12 12.02 -0.41 15.47
C THR A 12 12.10 1.09 15.24
N LEU A 13 12.87 1.82 16.06
CA LEU A 13 13.07 3.26 15.91
C LEU A 13 13.64 3.62 14.54
N PHE A 14 14.60 2.84 14.04
CA PHE A 14 15.13 3.03 12.69
C PHE A 14 14.04 2.89 11.63
N CYS A 15 13.20 1.85 11.72
CA CYS A 15 12.10 1.64 10.77
C CYS A 15 11.05 2.75 10.85
N GLU A 16 10.73 3.24 12.03
CA GLU A 16 9.83 4.39 12.23
C GLU A 16 10.40 5.65 11.57
N ARG A 17 11.66 6.01 11.87
CA ARG A 17 12.34 7.18 11.28
C ARG A 17 12.51 7.06 9.78
N PHE A 18 12.79 5.87 9.27
CA PHE A 18 12.90 5.64 7.83
C PHE A 18 11.53 5.79 7.14
N THR A 19 10.45 5.34 7.79
CA THR A 19 9.08 5.51 7.28
C THR A 19 8.65 6.99 7.28
N GLU A 20 9.00 7.74 8.33
CA GLU A 20 8.85 9.20 8.40
C GLU A 20 9.59 9.87 7.23
N PHE A 21 10.87 9.54 7.04
CA PHE A 21 11.68 10.07 5.94
C PHE A 21 11.08 9.77 4.56
N LEU A 22 10.61 8.55 4.32
CA LEU A 22 9.92 8.21 3.07
C LEU A 22 8.63 9.01 2.89
N SER A 23 7.89 9.25 3.97
CA SER A 23 6.66 10.05 3.94
C SER A 23 6.97 11.51 3.57
N ASP A 24 8.04 12.08 4.12
CA ASP A 24 8.50 13.44 3.79
C ASP A 24 8.94 13.57 2.33
N LEU A 25 9.62 12.55 1.79
CA LEU A 25 9.96 12.52 0.36
C LEU A 25 8.71 12.44 -0.53
N GLN A 26 7.66 11.78 -0.08
CA GLN A 26 6.41 11.64 -0.83
C GLN A 26 5.48 12.84 -0.72
N SER A 27 5.58 13.62 0.36
CA SER A 27 4.74 14.80 0.62
C SER A 27 5.12 16.02 -0.23
N GLN A 28 6.35 16.04 -0.76
CA GLN A 28 6.87 17.14 -1.57
C GLN A 28 6.95 16.74 -3.05
N LEU A 29 6.30 17.52 -3.93
CA LEU A 29 6.27 17.25 -5.38
C LEU A 29 7.65 17.04 -6.03
N PRO A 30 8.70 17.84 -5.73
CA PRO A 30 10.01 17.69 -6.38
C PRO A 30 10.67 16.33 -6.12
N THR A 31 10.53 15.80 -4.91
CA THR A 31 11.08 14.50 -4.50
C THR A 31 10.16 13.36 -4.91
N ARG A 32 8.85 13.54 -4.76
CA ARG A 32 7.82 12.55 -5.11
C ARG A 32 7.93 12.05 -6.53
N ARG A 33 8.16 12.94 -7.50
CA ARG A 33 8.12 12.67 -8.96
C ARG A 33 8.80 11.35 -9.37
N TYR A 34 9.93 11.03 -8.77
CA TYR A 34 10.68 9.81 -9.05
C TYR A 34 10.60 8.79 -7.92
N VAL A 35 10.53 9.27 -6.67
CA VAL A 35 10.47 8.39 -5.50
C VAL A 35 9.17 7.58 -5.48
N ASN A 36 8.03 8.14 -5.89
CA ASN A 36 6.75 7.42 -5.94
C ASN A 36 6.78 6.21 -6.87
N THR A 37 7.34 6.38 -8.06
CA THR A 37 7.51 5.27 -9.01
C THR A 37 8.46 4.22 -8.46
N LEU A 38 9.55 4.63 -7.80
CA LEU A 38 10.50 3.71 -7.18
C LEU A 38 9.86 2.90 -6.03
N LEU A 39 9.14 3.55 -5.11
CA LEU A 39 8.48 2.85 -4.00
C LEU A 39 7.40 1.90 -4.49
N SER A 40 6.68 2.28 -5.55
CA SER A 40 5.69 1.43 -6.20
C SER A 40 6.32 0.22 -6.90
N ASP A 41 7.48 0.37 -7.54
CA ASP A 41 8.19 -0.73 -8.19
C ASP A 41 8.84 -1.71 -7.19
N LEU A 42 9.26 -1.22 -6.03
CA LEU A 42 9.84 -2.01 -4.95
C LEU A 42 8.79 -2.66 -4.03
N HIS A 43 7.49 -2.39 -4.24
CA HIS A 43 6.37 -2.89 -3.43
C HIS A 43 6.54 -2.65 -1.92
N ILE A 44 7.02 -1.47 -1.55
CA ILE A 44 7.35 -1.15 -0.15
C ILE A 44 6.11 -1.22 0.76
N ILE A 45 4.97 -0.68 0.33
CA ILE A 45 3.74 -0.68 1.14
C ILE A 45 3.25 -2.12 1.44
N PRO A 46 3.10 -3.02 0.45
CA PRO A 46 2.84 -4.44 0.69
C PRO A 46 3.86 -5.14 1.58
N ALA A 47 5.16 -4.89 1.35
CA ALA A 47 6.23 -5.51 2.13
C ALA A 47 6.12 -5.12 3.61
N MET A 48 6.00 -3.83 3.90
CA MET A 48 5.86 -3.36 5.28
C MET A 48 4.65 -3.97 5.99
N LYS A 49 3.49 -4.03 5.32
CA LYS A 49 2.25 -4.57 5.89
C LYS A 49 2.35 -6.06 6.26
N LEU A 50 3.12 -6.84 5.48
CA LEU A 50 3.35 -8.26 5.75
C LEU A 50 4.49 -8.54 6.73
N SER A 51 5.22 -7.52 7.17
CA SER A 51 6.35 -7.70 8.08
C SER A 51 5.88 -8.11 9.50
N PRO A 52 6.60 -9.01 10.19
CA PRO A 52 6.40 -9.31 11.60
C PRO A 52 6.33 -8.05 12.47
N MET A 53 7.29 -7.13 12.30
CA MET A 53 7.37 -5.88 13.07
C MET A 53 6.10 -5.04 12.95
N PHE A 54 5.49 -4.93 11.76
CA PHE A 54 4.23 -4.19 11.58
C PHE A 54 3.04 -4.83 12.34
N ASN A 55 3.04 -6.16 12.43
CA ASN A 55 1.96 -6.94 13.04
C ASN A 55 2.11 -7.13 14.55
N GLU A 56 3.23 -6.76 15.15
CA GLU A 56 3.42 -6.73 16.61
C GLU A 56 2.54 -5.63 17.23
N GLU A 57 1.75 -5.98 18.26
CA GLU A 57 0.78 -5.07 18.87
C GLU A 57 1.42 -3.78 19.41
N ASP A 58 2.64 -3.87 19.93
CA ASP A 58 3.36 -2.73 20.53
C ASP A 58 3.79 -1.66 19.51
N ASN A 59 3.92 -2.02 18.22
CA ASN A 59 4.40 -1.12 17.17
C ASN A 59 3.27 -0.27 16.54
N GLY A 60 2.45 0.35 17.39
CA GLY A 60 1.33 1.21 16.98
C GLY A 60 1.75 2.42 16.15
N LEU A 61 2.85 3.08 16.53
CA LEU A 61 3.39 4.24 15.81
C LEU A 61 3.83 3.87 14.39
N LEU A 62 4.49 2.72 14.20
CA LEU A 62 4.88 2.25 12.88
C LEU A 62 3.66 2.04 11.96
N ARG A 63 2.52 1.56 12.49
CA ARG A 63 1.29 1.41 11.72
C ARG A 63 0.69 2.74 11.28
N GLU A 64 0.74 3.75 12.15
CA GLU A 64 0.30 5.11 11.80
C GLU A 64 1.20 5.73 10.73
N LEU A 65 2.52 5.60 10.87
CA LEU A 65 3.48 6.08 9.87
C LEU A 65 3.33 5.35 8.53
N HIS A 66 3.06 4.04 8.55
CA HIS A 66 2.73 3.28 7.34
C HIS A 66 1.45 3.77 6.67
N ALA A 67 0.40 4.06 7.46
CA ALA A 67 -0.84 4.61 6.94
C ALA A 67 -0.61 5.99 6.28
N LEU A 68 0.23 6.84 6.88
CA LEU A 68 0.64 8.13 6.31
C LEU A 68 1.42 7.95 5.01
N LEU A 69 2.40 7.05 5.00
CA LEU A 69 3.19 6.75 3.80
C LEU A 69 2.29 6.21 2.67
N ALA A 70 1.34 5.33 3.00
CA ALA A 70 0.36 4.80 2.06
C ALA A 70 -0.55 5.91 1.51
N HIS A 71 -1.01 6.84 2.38
CA HIS A 71 -1.79 7.99 1.97
C HIS A 71 -1.06 8.81 0.92
N TYR A 72 0.20 9.20 1.19
CA TYR A 72 0.97 9.93 0.20
C TYR A 72 1.24 9.10 -1.05
N THR A 73 1.67 7.83 -0.93
CA THR A 73 1.96 6.97 -2.10
C THR A 73 0.78 6.89 -3.06
N TYR A 74 -0.44 6.76 -2.54
CA TYR A 74 -1.66 6.60 -3.34
C TYR A 74 -2.44 7.89 -3.58
N PHE A 75 -1.92 9.04 -3.15
CA PHE A 75 -2.57 10.33 -3.33
C PHE A 75 -2.84 10.60 -4.83
N THR A 76 -4.05 11.07 -5.14
CA THR A 76 -4.54 11.24 -6.51
C THR A 76 -3.99 12.52 -7.14
N ILE A 77 -2.71 12.49 -7.50
CA ILE A 77 -1.98 13.58 -8.13
C ILE A 77 -1.20 13.06 -9.33
N ASP A 78 -1.02 13.91 -10.33
CA ASP A 78 -0.09 13.65 -11.43
C ASP A 78 1.34 13.97 -10.97
N ASP A 79 2.19 12.95 -10.89
CA ASP A 79 3.56 13.09 -10.40
C ASP A 79 4.45 13.98 -11.30
N GLN A 80 4.06 14.24 -12.55
CA GLN A 80 4.83 15.04 -13.50
C GLN A 80 4.41 16.51 -13.54
N THR A 81 3.10 16.76 -13.52
CA THR A 81 2.54 18.12 -13.57
C THR A 81 2.29 18.69 -12.18
N GLY A 82 2.16 17.83 -11.17
CA GLY A 82 1.75 18.21 -9.81
C GLY A 82 0.27 18.57 -9.70
N MET A 83 -0.53 18.35 -10.75
CA MET A 83 -1.96 18.63 -10.73
C MET A 83 -2.72 17.53 -10.02
N GLN A 84 -3.61 17.91 -9.12
CA GLN A 84 -4.53 16.96 -8.49
C GLN A 84 -5.47 16.37 -9.55
N LEU A 85 -5.63 15.05 -9.54
CA LEU A 85 -6.58 14.36 -10.40
C LEU A 85 -7.99 14.55 -9.85
N SER A 86 -8.95 14.78 -10.74
CA SER A 86 -10.36 14.73 -10.41
C SER A 86 -10.79 13.29 -10.05
N ASN A 87 -11.94 13.15 -9.37
CA ASN A 87 -12.49 11.83 -9.05
C ASN A 87 -12.73 10.98 -10.31
N GLY A 88 -13.13 11.60 -11.42
CA GLY A 88 -13.30 10.93 -12.70
C GLY A 88 -11.98 10.42 -13.26
N GLU A 89 -10.95 11.27 -13.32
CA GLU A 89 -9.62 10.89 -13.83
C GLU A 89 -8.96 9.81 -12.97
N ALA A 90 -9.10 9.91 -11.64
CA ALA A 90 -8.60 8.88 -10.72
C ALA A 90 -9.32 7.54 -10.94
N TYR A 91 -10.64 7.58 -11.14
CA TYR A 91 -11.44 6.40 -11.45
C TYR A 91 -11.08 5.78 -12.80
N ASP A 92 -10.92 6.61 -13.85
CA ASP A 92 -10.53 6.15 -15.18
C ASP A 92 -9.14 5.49 -15.17
N LYS A 93 -8.18 6.06 -14.43
CA LYS A 93 -6.84 5.47 -14.22
C LYS A 93 -6.92 4.11 -13.55
N HIS A 94 -7.78 3.97 -12.53
CA HIS A 94 -8.01 2.70 -11.85
C HIS A 94 -8.66 1.66 -12.77
N CYS A 95 -9.71 2.03 -13.49
CA CYS A 95 -10.37 1.17 -14.49
C CYS A 95 -9.42 0.74 -15.61
N ALA A 96 -8.52 1.61 -16.06
CA ALA A 96 -7.49 1.23 -17.04
C ALA A 96 -6.53 0.15 -16.50
N GLY A 97 -6.17 0.23 -15.22
CA GLY A 97 -5.41 -0.82 -14.52
C GLY A 97 -6.17 -2.14 -14.49
N LEU A 98 -7.42 -2.13 -14.06
CA LEU A 98 -8.29 -3.31 -14.04
C LEU A 98 -8.50 -3.90 -15.44
N ALA A 99 -8.68 -3.07 -16.46
CA ALA A 99 -8.78 -3.51 -17.85
C ALA A 99 -7.48 -4.15 -18.34
N LYS A 100 -6.30 -3.69 -17.87
CA LYS A 100 -5.02 -4.37 -18.14
C LYS A 100 -5.01 -5.76 -17.48
N LEU A 101 -5.43 -5.86 -16.21
CA LEU A 101 -5.55 -7.12 -15.50
C LEU A 101 -6.46 -8.12 -16.23
N GLN A 102 -7.68 -7.71 -16.59
CA GLN A 102 -8.64 -8.58 -17.30
C GLN A 102 -8.09 -9.07 -18.65
N ARG A 103 -7.43 -8.18 -19.43
CA ARG A 103 -6.83 -8.56 -20.71
C ARG A 103 -5.72 -9.60 -20.56
N VAL A 104 -4.85 -9.44 -19.55
CA VAL A 104 -3.79 -10.40 -19.26
C VAL A 104 -4.38 -11.73 -18.78
N SER A 105 -5.34 -11.68 -17.86
CA SER A 105 -6.03 -12.87 -17.35
C SER A 105 -6.70 -13.68 -18.45
N LEU A 106 -7.37 -13.02 -19.40
CA LEU A 106 -8.03 -13.71 -20.52
C LEU A 106 -7.03 -14.30 -21.54
N LYS A 107 -5.90 -13.62 -21.74
CA LYS A 107 -4.88 -14.03 -22.72
C LYS A 107 -4.07 -15.22 -22.22
N ASP A 108 -3.59 -15.15 -20.98
CA ASP A 108 -2.58 -16.09 -20.46
C ASP A 108 -3.21 -17.18 -19.56
N PHE A 109 -4.39 -16.95 -18.98
CA PHE A 109 -5.01 -17.81 -17.97
C PHE A 109 -6.51 -18.06 -18.19
N LYS A 110 -6.93 -18.17 -19.46
CA LYS A 110 -8.34 -18.32 -19.85
C LYS A 110 -9.08 -19.43 -19.09
N ASP A 111 -8.41 -20.55 -18.82
CA ASP A 111 -9.05 -21.72 -18.20
C ASP A 111 -9.37 -21.52 -16.72
N LYS A 112 -8.61 -20.66 -16.00
CA LYS A 112 -8.75 -20.45 -14.55
C LYS A 112 -9.33 -19.08 -14.19
N LEU A 113 -8.99 -18.04 -14.95
CA LEU A 113 -9.35 -16.64 -14.65
C LEU A 113 -10.43 -16.09 -15.59
N ALA A 114 -11.15 -16.94 -16.34
CA ALA A 114 -12.27 -16.49 -17.18
C ALA A 114 -13.31 -15.68 -16.38
N VAL A 115 -13.60 -16.10 -15.14
CA VAL A 115 -14.56 -15.39 -14.27
C VAL A 115 -14.05 -13.98 -13.97
N LEU A 116 -12.81 -13.84 -13.51
CA LEU A 116 -12.18 -12.54 -13.25
C LEU A 116 -12.17 -11.64 -14.50
N ALA A 117 -11.85 -12.22 -15.67
CA ALA A 117 -11.77 -11.49 -16.92
C ALA A 117 -13.12 -10.95 -17.41
N LEU A 118 -14.24 -11.58 -17.03
CA LEU A 118 -15.59 -11.22 -17.46
C LEU A 118 -16.41 -10.51 -16.37
N SER A 119 -15.91 -10.48 -15.13
CA SER A 119 -16.55 -9.76 -14.03
C SER A 119 -16.56 -8.25 -14.25
N ASN A 120 -17.51 -7.56 -13.60
CA ASN A 120 -17.57 -6.11 -13.62
C ASN A 120 -16.46 -5.49 -12.73
N TYR A 121 -16.12 -4.22 -12.99
CA TYR A 121 -15.08 -3.51 -12.23
C TYR A 121 -15.39 -3.36 -10.74
N GLY A 122 -16.65 -3.13 -10.36
CA GLY A 122 -17.07 -2.97 -8.95
C GLY A 122 -17.13 -4.27 -8.13
N SER A 123 -16.90 -5.43 -8.77
CA SER A 123 -16.72 -6.70 -8.08
C SER A 123 -15.23 -7.01 -7.92
N ILE A 124 -14.41 -6.74 -8.94
CA ILE A 124 -12.97 -7.03 -8.90
C ILE A 124 -12.14 -5.96 -8.18
N ASP A 125 -12.69 -4.77 -7.95
CA ASP A 125 -12.06 -3.71 -7.17
C ASP A 125 -12.08 -3.99 -5.66
N LYS A 126 -12.97 -4.90 -5.22
CA LYS A 126 -13.04 -5.37 -3.83
C LYS A 126 -11.94 -6.39 -3.58
N ARG A 127 -11.20 -6.13 -2.51
CA ARG A 127 -10.07 -6.95 -2.10
C ARG A 127 -10.43 -8.43 -1.85
N GLU A 128 -11.52 -8.67 -1.13
CA GLU A 128 -11.96 -10.04 -0.77
C GLU A 128 -12.32 -10.85 -2.01
N GLU A 129 -13.12 -10.27 -2.91
CA GLU A 129 -13.53 -10.88 -4.18
C GLU A 129 -12.33 -11.17 -5.08
N LEU A 130 -11.43 -10.19 -5.23
CA LEU A 130 -10.21 -10.35 -6.02
C LEU A 130 -9.31 -11.47 -5.47
N GLN A 131 -9.21 -11.57 -4.15
CA GLN A 131 -8.44 -12.63 -3.50
C GLN A 131 -9.04 -14.02 -3.79
N SER A 132 -10.36 -14.18 -3.67
CA SER A 132 -11.05 -15.43 -3.99
C SER A 132 -10.90 -15.82 -5.46
N LEU A 133 -10.90 -14.85 -6.38
CA LEU A 133 -10.71 -15.10 -7.81
C LEU A 133 -9.27 -15.54 -8.16
N LEU A 134 -8.28 -15.16 -7.36
CA LEU A 134 -6.87 -15.52 -7.57
C LEU A 134 -6.44 -16.81 -6.84
N GLU A 135 -7.24 -17.30 -5.90
CA GLU A 135 -6.97 -18.53 -5.14
C GLU A 135 -6.67 -19.76 -6.01
N PRO A 136 -7.35 -20.01 -7.16
CA PRO A 136 -7.10 -21.18 -7.99
C PRO A 136 -5.73 -21.21 -8.70
N LEU A 137 -4.99 -20.10 -8.70
CA LEU A 137 -3.69 -20.01 -9.34
C LEU A 137 -2.62 -20.72 -8.51
N THR A 138 -1.65 -21.33 -9.17
CA THR A 138 -0.41 -21.85 -8.56
C THR A 138 0.61 -20.73 -8.37
N ASP A 139 1.64 -20.99 -7.58
CA ASP A 139 2.67 -20.01 -7.24
C ASP A 139 3.45 -19.55 -8.49
N GLU A 140 3.73 -20.47 -9.42
CA GLU A 140 4.36 -20.16 -10.69
C GLU A 140 3.47 -19.33 -11.60
N GLU A 141 2.15 -19.57 -11.58
CA GLU A 141 1.17 -18.81 -12.35
C GLU A 141 1.02 -17.38 -11.82
N ILE A 142 1.06 -17.18 -10.50
CA ILE A 142 1.05 -15.84 -9.89
C ILE A 142 2.28 -15.04 -10.32
N LEU A 143 3.47 -15.65 -10.32
CA LEU A 143 4.69 -15.00 -10.80
C LEU A 143 4.61 -14.64 -12.29
N ARG A 144 4.04 -15.53 -13.11
CA ARG A 144 3.81 -15.28 -14.53
C ARG A 144 2.81 -14.14 -14.73
N LEU A 145 1.72 -14.09 -13.95
CA LEU A 145 0.74 -13.00 -13.98
C LEU A 145 1.39 -11.65 -13.64
N LEU A 146 2.18 -11.58 -12.57
CA LEU A 146 2.92 -10.37 -12.21
C LEU A 146 3.87 -9.91 -13.32
N SER A 147 4.59 -10.86 -13.93
CA SER A 147 5.50 -10.57 -15.03
C SER A 147 4.76 -10.03 -16.26
N SER A 148 3.62 -10.62 -16.63
CA SER A 148 2.76 -10.12 -17.71
C SER A 148 2.16 -8.74 -17.42
N LEU A 149 1.94 -8.42 -16.15
CA LEU A 149 1.47 -7.10 -15.69
C LEU A 149 2.58 -6.06 -15.56
N SER A 150 3.84 -6.44 -15.84
CA SER A 150 5.02 -5.59 -15.72
C SER A 150 5.36 -5.19 -14.29
N PHE A 151 5.01 -6.03 -13.31
CA PHE A 151 5.44 -5.89 -11.93
C PHE A 151 6.79 -6.56 -11.71
N ARG A 152 7.58 -6.01 -10.78
CA ARG A 152 8.84 -6.61 -10.33
C ARG A 152 8.59 -7.95 -9.61
N THR A 153 9.24 -9.00 -10.11
CA THR A 153 9.24 -10.35 -9.53
C THR A 153 10.61 -10.76 -9.00
N THR A 154 11.68 -10.10 -9.44
CA THR A 154 13.07 -10.40 -9.03
C THR A 154 13.60 -9.35 -8.08
N TYR A 155 14.11 -9.81 -6.93
CA TYR A 155 14.75 -8.99 -5.90
C TYR A 155 16.18 -9.49 -5.65
N PRO A 156 17.10 -8.62 -5.18
CA PRO A 156 18.44 -9.05 -4.80
C PRO A 156 18.43 -10.13 -3.73
N GLU A 157 19.30 -11.13 -3.83
CA GLU A 157 19.44 -12.22 -2.85
C GLU A 157 19.86 -11.74 -1.46
N THR A 158 20.44 -10.54 -1.37
CA THR A 158 20.76 -9.87 -0.10
C THR A 158 19.52 -9.49 0.70
N LEU A 159 18.34 -9.50 0.09
CA LEU A 159 17.08 -9.17 0.74
C LEU A 159 16.65 -10.35 1.62
N GLN A 160 16.79 -10.20 2.95
CA GLN A 160 16.36 -11.18 3.95
C GLN A 160 14.82 -11.18 4.13
N MET A 161 14.08 -11.20 3.03
CA MET A 161 12.61 -11.14 3.01
C MET A 161 12.06 -12.42 2.38
N PRO A 162 11.03 -13.06 2.97
CA PRO A 162 10.40 -14.22 2.38
C PRO A 162 9.54 -13.81 1.16
N LEU A 163 10.05 -14.05 -0.04
CA LEU A 163 9.33 -13.86 -1.32
C LEU A 163 8.33 -15.00 -1.57
N ASN A 164 7.32 -15.08 -0.69
CA ASN A 164 6.32 -16.14 -0.70
C ASN A 164 5.09 -15.74 -1.53
N ARG A 165 4.24 -16.73 -1.85
CA ARG A 165 2.91 -16.54 -2.44
C ARG A 165 2.11 -15.39 -1.79
N LYS A 166 2.14 -15.32 -0.46
CA LYS A 166 1.45 -14.27 0.31
C LYS A 166 1.89 -12.86 -0.08
N PHE A 167 3.19 -12.66 -0.29
CA PHE A 167 3.74 -11.37 -0.71
C PHE A 167 3.25 -10.99 -2.11
N TYR A 168 3.37 -11.90 -3.07
CA TYR A 168 2.93 -11.64 -4.44
C TYR A 168 1.42 -11.41 -4.56
N LEU A 169 0.61 -12.12 -3.76
CA LEU A 169 -0.82 -11.85 -3.67
C LEU A 169 -1.09 -10.47 -3.08
N GLU A 170 -0.42 -10.07 -2.00
CA GLU A 170 -0.57 -8.72 -1.42
C GLU A 170 -0.21 -7.62 -2.43
N VAL A 171 0.82 -7.84 -3.25
CA VAL A 171 1.20 -6.91 -4.33
C VAL A 171 0.07 -6.75 -5.35
N ILE A 172 -0.52 -7.85 -5.82
CA ILE A 172 -1.64 -7.79 -6.78
C ILE A 172 -2.84 -7.11 -6.12
N LEU A 173 -3.21 -7.53 -4.91
CA LEU A 173 -4.37 -6.98 -4.20
C LEU A 173 -4.22 -5.48 -3.95
N SER A 174 -3.08 -5.05 -3.39
CA SER A 174 -2.82 -3.62 -3.15
C SER A 174 -2.75 -2.79 -4.42
N ALA A 175 -2.33 -3.37 -5.57
CA ALA A 175 -2.29 -2.64 -6.83
C ALA A 175 -3.68 -2.40 -7.44
N PHE A 176 -4.59 -3.37 -7.32
CA PHE A 176 -5.90 -3.35 -7.98
C PHE A 176 -7.10 -3.12 -7.05
N GLU A 177 -6.92 -3.09 -5.73
CA GLU A 177 -7.99 -2.71 -4.82
C GLU A 177 -8.39 -1.25 -5.02
N LYS A 178 -9.68 -0.97 -4.85
CA LYS A 178 -10.17 0.40 -4.81
C LYS A 178 -9.60 1.12 -3.59
N LYS A 179 -8.98 2.28 -3.83
CA LYS A 179 -8.52 3.18 -2.77
C LYS A 179 -9.45 4.38 -2.68
N GLU A 180 -9.79 4.77 -1.47
CA GLU A 180 -10.56 5.99 -1.25
C GLU A 180 -9.70 7.20 -1.66
N THR A 181 -10.33 8.14 -2.35
CA THR A 181 -9.67 9.41 -2.64
C THR A 181 -9.69 10.28 -1.39
N TYR A 182 -8.77 11.25 -1.29
CA TYR A 182 -8.80 12.25 -0.22
C TYR A 182 -10.17 12.94 -0.13
N GLN A 183 -10.83 13.17 -1.27
CA GLN A 183 -12.16 13.79 -1.31
C GLN A 183 -13.25 12.90 -0.72
N ASP A 184 -13.11 11.58 -0.82
CA ASP A 184 -14.05 10.63 -0.22
C ASP A 184 -13.84 10.55 1.29
N THR A 185 -12.57 10.45 1.72
CA THR A 185 -12.20 10.44 3.15
C THR A 185 -12.60 11.75 3.84
N ALA A 186 -12.40 12.90 3.19
CA ALA A 186 -12.80 14.20 3.75
C ALA A 186 -14.32 14.32 3.95
N LYS A 187 -15.14 13.65 3.14
CA LYS A 187 -16.61 13.64 3.30
C LYS A 187 -17.07 12.76 4.46
N SER A 188 -16.37 11.68 4.73
CA SER A 188 -16.70 10.74 5.81
C SER A 188 -16.09 11.13 7.15
N THR A 189 -15.11 12.04 7.16
CA THR A 189 -14.45 12.52 8.38
C THR A 189 -15.41 13.38 9.21
N ALA A 190 -15.56 13.02 10.49
CA ALA A 190 -16.35 13.80 11.43
C ALA A 190 -15.70 15.17 11.69
N VAL A 191 -16.48 16.24 11.57
CA VAL A 191 -15.98 17.62 11.77
C VAL A 191 -15.58 17.88 13.22
N MET A 192 -16.19 17.17 14.17
CA MET A 192 -15.93 17.33 15.60
C MET A 192 -15.21 16.09 16.16
N PRO A 193 -14.29 16.27 17.13
CA PRO A 193 -13.62 15.16 17.76
C PRO A 193 -14.64 14.26 18.47
N THR A 194 -14.47 12.96 18.32
CA THR A 194 -15.28 11.95 19.02
C THR A 194 -14.56 11.51 20.28
N GLU A 195 -15.29 10.91 21.24
CA GLU A 195 -14.70 10.35 22.46
C GLU A 195 -13.57 9.36 22.16
N LYS A 196 -13.72 8.55 21.10
CA LYS A 196 -12.68 7.63 20.64
C LYS A 196 -11.40 8.34 20.21
N LEU A 197 -11.52 9.49 19.56
CA LEU A 197 -10.38 10.29 19.12
C LEU A 197 -9.68 10.96 20.31
N LEU A 198 -10.45 11.48 21.28
CA LEU A 198 -9.91 12.16 22.46
C LEU A 198 -9.09 11.23 23.38
N PHE A 199 -9.45 9.95 23.44
CA PHE A 199 -8.75 8.94 24.24
C PHE A 199 -7.82 8.04 23.41
N ASP A 200 -7.53 8.43 22.17
CA ASP A 200 -6.58 7.70 21.34
C ASP A 200 -5.15 7.84 21.89
N GLY A 201 -4.38 6.76 21.80
CA GLY A 201 -2.99 6.71 22.30
C GLY A 201 -2.05 7.64 21.54
N SER A 202 -2.47 8.16 20.39
CA SER A 202 -1.78 9.22 19.64
C SER A 202 -1.72 10.55 20.41
N PHE A 203 -2.81 10.96 21.07
CA PHE A 203 -2.83 12.19 21.88
C PHE A 203 -2.00 12.07 23.16
N GLN A 204 -2.00 10.91 23.80
CA GLN A 204 -1.16 10.66 24.99
C GLN A 204 0.34 10.71 24.67
N ARG A 205 0.73 10.30 23.44
CA ARG A 205 2.10 10.45 22.94
C ARG A 205 2.48 11.91 22.71
N ALA A 206 1.52 12.77 22.38
CA ALA A 206 1.75 14.21 22.21
C ALA A 206 2.19 14.88 23.52
N ASP A 207 1.50 14.56 24.63
CA ASP A 207 1.76 15.15 25.94
C ASP A 207 3.12 14.74 26.54
N SER A 208 3.62 13.57 26.14
CA SER A 208 4.90 12.99 26.60
C SER A 208 6.03 13.11 25.58
N TYR A 209 5.82 13.87 24.50
CA TYR A 209 6.77 13.98 23.40
C TYR A 209 8.05 14.74 23.79
N ASP A 210 9.20 14.07 23.67
CA ASP A 210 10.54 14.61 23.97
C ASP A 210 11.42 14.77 22.71
N GLY A 211 10.91 14.44 21.53
CA GLY A 211 11.64 14.48 20.26
C GLY A 211 12.46 13.22 19.92
N SER A 212 12.50 12.22 20.80
CA SER A 212 13.29 11.00 20.57
C SER A 212 12.69 10.11 19.48
N HIS A 213 11.36 9.99 19.44
CA HIS A 213 10.60 9.23 18.44
C HIS A 213 10.03 10.15 17.35
N PRO A 214 9.74 9.62 16.14
CA PRO A 214 8.98 10.35 15.14
C PRO A 214 7.56 10.62 15.61
N TYR A 215 6.95 11.69 15.09
CA TYR A 215 5.61 12.10 15.50
C TYR A 215 4.67 12.17 14.30
N HIS A 216 3.57 11.43 14.38
CA HIS A 216 2.52 11.49 13.39
C HIS A 216 1.50 12.58 13.79
N CYS A 217 1.65 13.79 13.25
CA CYS A 217 0.59 14.80 13.30
C CYS A 217 -0.56 14.39 12.37
N GLN A 218 -1.73 14.08 12.92
CA GLN A 218 -2.96 14.01 12.11
C GLN A 218 -3.32 15.43 11.67
N SER A 219 -3.16 15.74 10.37
CA SER A 219 -3.55 17.00 9.75
C SER A 219 -4.89 16.88 9.01
#